data_AF-A0A2P2KTP6-F1
#
_entry.id   AF-A0A2P2KTP6-F1
#
_cell.length_a   1.000
_cell.length_b   1.000
_cell.length_c   1.000
_cell.angle_alpha   90.00
_cell.angle_beta   90.00
_cell.angle_gamma   90.00
#
_symmetry.space_group_name_H-M   'P 1'
#
loop_
_entity.id
_entity.type
_entity.pdbx_description
1 polymer ?
#
loop_
_entity_poly.entity_id
_entity_poly.type
_entity_poly.pdbx_seq_one_letter_code
_entity_poly.pdbx_strand_id
1 'polypeptide(L)'
;MEEWVENPQAETALSSILPCVKQKTTNNTLTQSKKVIINIVNVVNTFVYSFADANPSKKGYGYYNQTGPLMPPLCYPFDSQLQVRQCGPQEVSMANASVVWKNYICEVSSSGRCITRGRVTPDIYQQLVAAVNESYALEYYTPLLLGLQDCKFVRDTFQEITTKYCPPLEHYLTIVNSGLGLISVGVLLCLIFWIVYANRPQREEVFVKLPCTIVGSRGRPKNNADNGVSQSNIGEV
;
A
#
# COMPACT_ATOMS: atom_id res chain seq x y z
N MET A 1 3.87 -17.88 -6.35
CA MET A 1 4.26 -16.93 -5.29
C MET A 1 5.29 -17.59 -4.38
N GLU A 2 4.94 -18.70 -3.74
CA GLU A 2 5.84 -19.53 -2.90
C GLU A 2 7.20 -19.85 -3.55
N GLU A 3 7.21 -20.33 -4.79
CA GLU A 3 8.43 -20.55 -5.60
C GLU A 3 9.43 -19.37 -5.59
N TRP A 4 8.93 -18.13 -5.63
CA TRP A 4 9.76 -16.92 -5.58
C TRP A 4 10.16 -16.53 -4.15
N VAL A 5 9.36 -16.89 -3.15
CA VAL A 5 9.72 -16.74 -1.73
C VAL A 5 10.91 -17.65 -1.38
N GLU A 6 10.91 -18.87 -1.90
CA GLU A 6 12.01 -19.83 -1.75
C GLU A 6 13.21 -19.47 -2.62
N ASN A 7 12.98 -19.06 -3.88
CA ASN A 7 14.03 -18.84 -4.89
C ASN A 7 13.96 -17.43 -5.55
N PRO A 8 14.14 -16.33 -4.78
CA PRO A 8 14.07 -14.94 -5.29
C PRO A 8 15.27 -14.52 -6.17
N GLN A 9 16.07 -15.48 -6.63
CA GLN A 9 17.18 -15.29 -7.58
C GLN A 9 17.07 -16.24 -8.79
N ALA A 10 16.02 -17.09 -8.85
CA ALA A 10 15.69 -17.86 -10.05
C ALA A 10 14.93 -16.98 -11.06
N GLU A 11 14.99 -17.34 -12.35
CA GLU A 11 14.20 -16.69 -13.39
C GLU A 11 12.73 -17.11 -13.29
N THR A 12 11.92 -16.26 -12.64
CA THR A 12 10.47 -16.44 -12.50
C THR A 12 9.74 -15.21 -13.05
N ALA A 13 8.44 -15.36 -13.34
CA ALA A 13 7.58 -14.25 -13.75
C ALA A 13 7.45 -13.12 -12.70
N LEU A 14 7.93 -13.33 -11.46
CA LEU A 14 7.93 -12.34 -10.40
C LEU A 14 9.33 -11.70 -10.22
N SER A 15 10.40 -12.45 -10.50
CA SER A 15 11.80 -11.96 -10.50
C SER A 15 12.05 -10.90 -11.56
N SER A 16 11.39 -11.02 -12.72
CA SER A 16 11.48 -10.04 -13.82
C SER A 16 10.79 -8.70 -13.51
N ILE A 17 9.86 -8.68 -12.56
CA ILE A 17 9.17 -7.48 -12.08
C ILE A 17 9.87 -6.90 -10.86
N LEU A 18 10.40 -7.77 -9.98
CA LEU A 18 11.03 -7.43 -8.70
C LEU A 18 12.47 -7.98 -8.64
N PRO A 19 13.43 -7.36 -9.35
CA PRO A 19 14.82 -7.82 -9.41
C PRO A 19 15.57 -7.54 -8.09
N CYS A 20 15.68 -8.58 -7.26
CA CYS A 20 16.22 -8.48 -5.90
C CYS A 20 17.74 -8.26 -5.86
N VAL A 21 18.17 -7.20 -5.19
CA VAL A 21 19.59 -6.85 -5.00
C VAL A 21 20.15 -7.53 -3.75
N LYS A 22 21.40 -7.98 -3.82
CA LYS A 22 22.08 -8.67 -2.70
C LYS A 22 22.22 -7.72 -1.50
N GLN A 23 21.79 -8.15 -0.32
CA GLN A 23 21.82 -7.38 0.93
C GLN A 23 23.17 -6.70 1.23
N LYS A 24 24.30 -7.30 0.85
CA LYS A 24 25.64 -6.68 0.97
C LYS A 24 25.77 -5.38 0.16
N THR A 25 25.22 -5.35 -1.05
CA THR A 25 25.16 -4.16 -1.90
C THR A 25 24.25 -3.11 -1.27
N THR A 26 23.07 -3.52 -0.82
CA THR A 26 22.08 -2.69 -0.11
C THR A 26 22.68 -2.00 1.12
N ASN A 27 23.39 -2.76 1.97
CA ASN A 27 24.09 -2.24 3.15
C ASN A 27 25.24 -1.28 2.78
N ASN A 28 25.96 -1.53 1.68
CA ASN A 28 26.93 -0.57 1.17
C ASN A 28 26.24 0.72 0.68
N THR A 29 25.13 0.63 -0.05
CA THR A 29 24.37 1.82 -0.49
C THR A 29 23.89 2.66 0.70
N LEU A 30 23.36 2.03 1.77
CA LEU A 30 23.03 2.71 3.02
C LEU A 30 24.25 3.36 3.70
N THR A 31 25.41 2.70 3.63
CA THR A 31 26.68 3.24 4.15
C THR A 31 27.15 4.46 3.34
N GLN A 32 26.93 4.47 2.02
CA GLN A 32 27.27 5.62 1.18
C GLN A 32 26.26 6.77 1.31
N SER A 33 24.95 6.51 1.45
CA SER A 33 23.96 7.58 1.64
C SER A 33 24.21 8.36 2.94
N LYS A 34 24.52 7.66 4.04
CA LYS A 34 24.97 8.31 5.30
C LYS A 34 26.20 9.22 5.10
N LYS A 35 27.17 8.81 4.28
CA LYS A 35 28.35 9.64 3.94
C LYS A 35 27.99 10.83 3.06
N VAL A 36 27.08 10.68 2.10
CA VAL A 36 26.56 11.80 1.30
C VAL A 36 25.86 12.82 2.19
N ILE A 37 25.03 12.37 3.14
CA ILE A 37 24.38 13.22 4.14
C ILE A 37 25.43 13.99 4.97
N ILE A 38 26.44 13.31 5.52
CA ILE A 38 27.56 13.97 6.24
C ILE A 38 28.26 15.00 5.35
N ASN A 39 28.50 14.71 4.07
CA ASN A 39 29.14 15.64 3.15
C ASN A 39 28.27 16.87 2.86
N ILE A 40 26.95 16.73 2.76
CA ILE A 40 26.01 17.86 2.66
C ILE A 40 26.09 18.73 3.92
N VAL A 41 26.05 18.10 5.11
CA VAL A 41 26.18 18.81 6.39
C VAL A 41 27.53 19.54 6.51
N ASN A 42 28.63 18.92 6.05
CA ASN A 42 29.96 19.55 6.00
C ASN A 42 29.96 20.81 5.12
N VAL A 43 29.38 20.76 3.92
CA VAL A 43 29.30 21.92 3.00
C VAL A 43 28.44 23.03 3.60
N VAL A 44 27.27 22.69 4.13
CA VAL A 44 26.35 23.64 4.79
C VAL A 44 27.01 24.30 6.00
N ASN A 45 27.65 23.53 6.87
CA ASN A 45 28.31 24.07 8.07
C ASN A 45 29.58 24.87 7.75
N THR A 46 30.31 24.50 6.70
CA THR A 46 31.39 25.34 6.16
C THR A 46 30.84 26.68 5.68
N PHE A 47 29.68 26.70 5.00
CA PHE A 47 29.03 27.96 4.65
C PHE A 47 28.62 28.79 5.89
N VAL A 48 27.98 28.15 6.88
CA VAL A 48 27.56 28.83 8.13
C VAL A 48 28.76 29.47 8.83
N TYR A 49 29.80 28.70 9.17
CA TYR A 49 30.94 29.21 9.93
C TYR A 49 31.85 30.16 9.12
N SER A 50 32.14 29.85 7.85
CA SER A 50 33.12 30.61 7.05
C SER A 50 32.52 31.78 6.26
N PHE A 51 31.19 31.88 6.15
CA PHE A 51 30.54 32.97 5.41
C PHE A 51 29.45 33.66 6.21
N ALA A 52 28.46 32.93 6.75
CA ALA A 52 27.33 33.54 7.47
C ALA A 52 27.77 34.19 8.80
N ASP A 53 28.62 33.50 9.57
CA ASP A 53 29.05 33.87 10.92
C ASP A 53 30.51 34.35 11.01
N ALA A 54 31.20 34.50 9.88
CA ALA A 54 32.61 34.93 9.83
C ALA A 54 32.85 36.40 10.27
N ASN A 55 31.80 37.23 10.30
CA ASN A 55 31.82 38.65 10.69
C ASN A 55 32.97 39.47 10.02
N PRO A 56 33.15 39.41 8.68
CA PRO A 56 34.27 40.04 7.99
C PRO A 56 34.23 41.57 8.07
N SER A 57 35.42 42.19 7.97
CA SER A 57 35.56 43.65 7.95
C SER A 57 34.78 44.28 6.78
N LYS A 58 34.21 45.48 7.01
CA LYS A 58 33.37 46.23 6.06
C LYS A 58 34.03 46.58 4.72
N LYS A 59 35.33 46.33 4.56
CA LYS A 59 36.11 46.54 3.33
C LYS A 59 36.41 45.24 2.56
N GLY A 60 35.99 44.08 3.05
CA GLY A 60 36.21 42.78 2.41
C GLY A 60 35.27 42.51 1.24
N TYR A 61 35.75 41.77 0.25
CA TYR A 61 34.87 41.09 -0.71
C TYR A 61 33.94 40.12 0.04
N GLY A 62 32.67 40.04 -0.39
CA GLY A 62 31.66 39.21 0.29
C GLY A 62 31.10 39.77 1.60
N TYR A 63 31.32 41.05 1.91
CA TYR A 63 30.73 41.67 3.11
C TYR A 63 29.18 41.70 3.04
N TYR A 64 28.55 41.14 4.08
CA TYR A 64 27.11 41.21 4.36
C TYR A 64 26.87 41.98 5.67
N ASN A 65 25.67 42.54 5.87
CA ASN A 65 25.28 43.22 7.11
C ASN A 65 24.98 42.22 8.26
N GLN A 66 26.03 41.55 8.72
CA GLN A 66 26.06 40.47 9.72
C GLN A 66 25.79 40.94 11.17
N THR A 67 24.85 41.88 11.33
CA THR A 67 24.44 42.45 12.62
C THR A 67 23.23 41.70 13.22
N GLY A 68 22.91 40.51 12.69
CA GLY A 68 21.96 39.57 13.28
C GLY A 68 22.61 38.61 14.30
N PRO A 69 21.82 37.79 15.01
CA PRO A 69 22.35 36.67 15.80
C PRO A 69 23.15 35.69 14.92
N LEU A 70 23.98 34.85 15.54
CA LEU A 70 24.72 33.78 14.86
C LEU A 70 23.76 32.71 14.32
N MET A 71 24.03 32.21 13.12
CA MET A 71 23.17 31.26 12.42
C MET A 71 23.45 29.83 12.91
N PRO A 72 22.46 29.10 13.47
CA PRO A 72 22.73 27.79 14.04
C PRO A 72 23.15 26.78 12.95
N PRO A 73 24.24 26.02 13.15
CA PRO A 73 24.71 25.01 12.21
C PRO A 73 23.70 23.87 12.05
N LEU A 74 23.74 23.21 10.90
CA LEU A 74 23.01 21.99 10.65
C LEU A 74 23.59 20.85 11.50
N CYS A 75 22.73 20.13 12.20
CA CYS A 75 23.08 18.96 13.00
C CYS A 75 23.68 17.86 12.11
N TYR A 76 24.69 17.17 12.63
CA TYR A 76 25.16 15.91 12.06
C TYR A 76 24.28 14.77 12.61
N PRO A 77 23.41 14.13 11.79
CA PRO A 77 22.58 13.01 12.26
C PRO A 77 23.39 11.73 12.53
N PHE A 78 24.65 11.69 12.06
CA PHE A 78 25.54 10.54 12.22
C PHE A 78 26.90 10.93 12.81
N ASP A 79 27.48 10.02 13.59
CA ASP A 79 28.88 10.12 14.07
C ASP A 79 29.90 9.58 13.05
N SER A 80 31.18 9.55 13.43
CA SER A 80 32.26 9.02 12.57
C SER A 80 32.26 7.50 12.40
N GLN A 81 31.44 6.79 13.18
CA GLN A 81 31.12 5.36 13.04
C GLN A 81 29.79 5.13 12.30
N LEU A 82 29.19 6.19 11.75
CA LEU A 82 27.91 6.22 11.03
C LEU A 82 26.70 5.75 11.87
N GLN A 83 26.79 5.83 13.20
CA GLN A 83 25.67 5.59 14.13
C GLN A 83 24.85 6.88 14.32
N VAL A 84 23.58 6.74 14.69
CA VAL A 84 22.68 7.88 14.88
C VAL A 84 23.13 8.71 16.09
N ARG A 85 23.36 10.01 15.88
CA ARG A 85 23.74 10.96 16.93
C ARG A 85 22.56 11.83 17.31
N GLN A 86 22.46 12.23 18.58
CA GLN A 86 21.60 13.34 18.97
C GLN A 86 22.23 14.69 18.59
N CYS A 87 21.39 15.67 18.29
CA CYS A 87 21.79 17.04 18.01
C CYS A 87 22.11 17.79 19.31
N GLY A 88 23.12 18.65 19.28
CA GLY A 88 23.43 19.58 20.37
C GLY A 88 22.39 20.72 20.45
N PRO A 89 22.26 21.39 21.61
CA PRO A 89 21.23 22.42 21.83
C PRO A 89 21.43 23.72 21.01
N GLN A 90 22.50 23.81 20.22
CA GLN A 90 22.81 24.92 19.31
C GLN A 90 22.75 24.51 17.83
N GLU A 91 22.50 23.23 17.53
CA GLU A 91 22.37 22.70 16.16
C GLU A 91 20.90 22.59 15.76
N VAL A 92 20.59 22.79 14.48
CA VAL A 92 19.24 22.54 13.92
C VAL A 92 19.15 21.20 13.21
N SER A 93 18.10 20.43 13.47
CA SER A 93 17.80 19.22 12.70
C SER A 93 17.32 19.57 11.28
N MET A 94 17.55 18.66 10.32
CA MET A 94 17.19 18.87 8.91
C MET A 94 15.70 19.21 8.73
N ALA A 95 14.82 18.52 9.45
CA ALA A 95 13.38 18.80 9.43
C ALA A 95 12.99 20.24 9.86
N ASN A 96 13.80 20.89 10.71
CA ASN A 96 13.50 22.20 11.29
C ASN A 96 14.35 23.35 10.72
N ALA A 97 15.49 23.05 10.07
CA ALA A 97 16.47 24.05 9.67
C ALA A 97 15.90 25.14 8.75
N SER A 98 15.03 24.78 7.81
CA SER A 98 14.35 25.74 6.92
C SER A 98 13.51 26.76 7.69
N VAL A 99 12.74 26.32 8.70
CA VAL A 99 11.91 27.18 9.56
C VAL A 99 12.78 28.09 10.43
N VAL A 100 13.88 27.56 11.00
CA VAL A 100 14.77 28.34 11.87
C VAL A 100 15.57 29.36 11.07
N TRP A 101 16.20 28.96 9.97
CA TRP A 101 17.04 29.82 9.13
C TRP A 101 16.28 30.92 8.40
N LYS A 102 14.95 30.78 8.23
CA LYS A 102 14.10 31.84 7.67
C LYS A 102 14.19 33.16 8.48
N ASN A 103 14.47 33.08 9.78
CA ASN A 103 14.66 34.25 10.66
C ASN A 103 16.02 34.96 10.48
N TYR A 104 16.89 34.43 9.61
CA TYR A 104 18.25 34.94 9.35
C TYR A 104 18.39 35.53 7.94
N ILE A 105 17.30 35.57 7.16
CA ILE A 105 17.25 36.18 5.84
C ILE A 105 17.33 37.71 5.95
N CYS A 106 18.19 38.32 5.14
CA CYS A 106 18.27 39.77 4.97
C CYS A 106 17.49 40.24 3.73
N GLU A 107 17.09 41.51 3.73
CA GLU A 107 16.74 42.22 2.49
C GLU A 107 18.02 42.56 1.72
N VAL A 108 17.96 42.53 0.39
CA VAL A 108 19.11 42.75 -0.49
C VAL A 108 19.02 44.07 -1.27
N SER A 109 20.17 44.72 -1.44
CA SER A 109 20.35 45.80 -2.41
C SER A 109 20.34 45.26 -3.85
N SER A 110 20.23 46.15 -4.84
CA SER A 110 20.47 45.86 -6.25
C SER A 110 21.87 45.29 -6.57
N SER A 111 22.80 45.33 -5.61
CA SER A 111 24.12 44.68 -5.69
C SER A 111 24.18 43.27 -5.09
N GLY A 112 23.03 42.68 -4.73
CA GLY A 112 22.92 41.35 -4.10
C GLY A 112 23.37 41.29 -2.63
N ARG A 113 23.78 42.41 -2.03
CA ARG A 113 24.29 42.47 -0.65
C ARG A 113 23.19 42.81 0.34
N CYS A 114 23.19 42.15 1.50
CA CYS A 114 22.32 42.44 2.64
C CYS A 114 22.37 43.91 3.06
N ILE A 115 21.20 44.55 3.14
CA ILE A 115 21.03 45.92 3.66
C ILE A 115 20.46 45.94 5.07
N THR A 116 19.46 45.09 5.39
CA THR A 116 18.92 44.92 6.74
C THR A 116 19.76 43.94 7.56
N ARG A 117 19.44 43.79 8.86
CA ARG A 117 20.10 42.80 9.74
C ARG A 117 19.76 41.39 9.27
N GLY A 118 20.78 40.56 9.04
CA GLY A 118 20.62 39.15 8.73
C GLY A 118 21.97 38.46 8.59
N ARG A 119 21.96 37.22 8.11
CA ARG A 119 23.15 36.39 7.87
C ARG A 119 23.22 35.86 6.43
N VAL A 120 22.07 35.63 5.79
CA VAL A 120 21.97 35.07 4.42
C VAL A 120 21.03 35.89 3.53
N THR A 121 21.28 35.89 2.22
CA THR A 121 20.36 36.43 1.22
C THR A 121 19.24 35.42 0.90
N PRO A 122 18.13 35.84 0.27
CA PRO A 122 17.06 34.93 -0.13
C PRO A 122 17.53 33.77 -1.03
N ASP A 123 18.44 34.05 -1.98
CA ASP A 123 18.95 33.05 -2.93
C ASP A 123 19.83 32.01 -2.25
N ILE A 124 20.69 32.45 -1.32
CA ILE A 124 21.52 31.56 -0.49
C ILE A 124 20.65 30.72 0.45
N TYR A 125 19.62 31.32 1.06
CA TYR A 125 18.64 30.58 1.87
C TYR A 125 17.94 29.49 1.05
N GLN A 126 17.54 29.76 -0.20
CA GLN A 126 16.96 28.72 -1.07
C GLN A 126 17.93 27.58 -1.36
N GLN A 127 19.22 27.88 -1.63
CA GLN A 127 20.24 26.85 -1.87
C GLN A 127 20.50 25.99 -0.61
N LEU A 128 20.56 26.61 0.58
CA LEU A 128 20.72 25.89 1.85
C LEU A 128 19.50 25.02 2.18
N VAL A 129 18.28 25.51 1.92
CA VAL A 129 17.04 24.72 2.11
C VAL A 129 16.92 23.58 1.10
N ALA A 130 17.33 23.78 -0.15
CA ALA A 130 17.41 22.69 -1.14
C ALA A 130 18.36 21.59 -0.66
N ALA A 131 19.58 21.94 -0.25
CA ALA A 131 20.56 20.98 0.27
C ALA A 131 20.03 20.21 1.51
N VAL A 132 19.34 20.89 2.42
CA VAL A 132 18.72 20.25 3.59
C VAL A 132 17.56 19.33 3.22
N ASN A 133 16.70 19.72 2.27
CA ASN A 133 15.58 18.89 1.83
C ASN A 133 16.07 17.58 1.18
N GLU A 134 17.13 17.66 0.37
CA GLU A 134 17.79 16.47 -0.20
C GLU A 134 18.42 15.59 0.88
N SER A 135 19.11 16.17 1.87
CA SER A 135 19.69 15.38 2.97
C SER A 135 18.62 14.73 3.87
N TYR A 136 17.50 15.41 4.10
CA TYR A 136 16.34 14.87 4.83
C TYR A 136 15.67 13.72 4.05
N ALA A 137 15.50 13.88 2.73
CA ALA A 137 14.96 12.83 1.87
C ALA A 137 15.88 11.58 1.86
N LEU A 138 17.20 11.80 1.78
CA LEU A 138 18.19 10.73 1.88
C LEU A 138 18.18 10.06 3.26
N GLU A 139 18.02 10.80 4.35
CA GLU A 139 17.95 10.26 5.72
C GLU A 139 16.70 9.40 5.91
N TYR A 140 15.52 9.93 5.53
CA TYR A 140 14.23 9.32 5.85
C TYR A 140 13.81 8.20 4.87
N TYR A 141 13.96 8.39 3.56
CA TYR A 141 13.43 7.44 2.57
C TYR A 141 14.41 6.32 2.19
N THR A 142 15.73 6.56 2.27
CA THR A 142 16.72 5.56 1.84
C THR A 142 16.58 4.20 2.54
N PRO A 143 16.39 4.10 3.88
CA PRO A 143 16.23 2.81 4.55
C PRO A 143 15.05 1.98 4.02
N LEU A 144 13.92 2.63 3.72
CA LEU A 144 12.72 1.97 3.16
C LEU A 144 12.95 1.53 1.72
N LEU A 145 13.47 2.42 0.87
CA LEU A 145 13.76 2.11 -0.54
C LEU A 145 14.75 0.94 -0.67
N LEU A 146 15.73 0.85 0.23
CA LEU A 146 16.70 -0.23 0.28
C LEU A 146 16.12 -1.56 0.81
N GLY A 147 15.21 -1.54 1.78
CA GLY A 147 14.47 -2.74 2.24
C GLY A 147 13.40 -3.26 1.26
N LEU A 148 13.04 -2.44 0.26
CA LEU A 148 12.33 -2.90 -0.94
C LEU A 148 13.33 -3.50 -1.95
N GLN A 149 14.49 -2.86 -2.15
CA GLN A 149 15.49 -3.27 -3.14
C GLN A 149 16.17 -4.61 -2.82
N ASP A 150 16.38 -4.96 -1.55
CA ASP A 150 16.88 -6.29 -1.16
C ASP A 150 15.78 -7.39 -1.15
N CYS A 151 14.56 -7.03 -1.58
CA CYS A 151 13.35 -7.84 -1.53
C CYS A 151 12.97 -8.39 -0.15
N LYS A 152 13.67 -8.08 0.95
CA LYS A 152 13.37 -8.67 2.26
C LYS A 152 11.94 -8.35 2.69
N PHE A 153 11.53 -7.09 2.57
CA PHE A 153 10.15 -6.69 2.86
C PHE A 153 9.13 -7.47 2.03
N VAL A 154 9.35 -7.57 0.72
CA VAL A 154 8.42 -8.23 -0.21
C VAL A 154 8.34 -9.73 0.04
N ARG A 155 9.49 -10.39 0.23
CA ARG A 155 9.60 -11.83 0.44
C ARG A 155 9.01 -12.24 1.78
N ASP A 156 9.32 -11.52 2.85
CA ASP A 156 8.76 -11.79 4.17
C ASP A 156 7.22 -11.53 4.17
N THR A 157 6.73 -10.52 3.42
CA THR A 157 5.29 -10.28 3.19
C THR A 157 4.62 -11.41 2.40
N PHE A 158 5.22 -11.85 1.28
CA PHE A 158 4.66 -12.95 0.49
C PHE A 158 4.73 -14.29 1.23
N GLN A 159 5.73 -14.51 2.08
CA GLN A 159 5.80 -15.66 2.97
C GLN A 159 4.65 -15.65 4.00
N GLU A 160 4.32 -14.48 4.56
CA GLU A 160 3.13 -14.35 5.43
C GLU A 160 1.84 -14.62 4.65
N ILE A 161 1.75 -14.19 3.39
CA ILE A 161 0.58 -14.44 2.54
C ILE A 161 0.41 -15.92 2.20
N THR A 162 1.46 -16.60 1.75
CA THR A 162 1.40 -18.03 1.40
C THR A 162 1.18 -18.91 2.62
N THR A 163 1.71 -18.56 3.80
CA THR A 163 1.53 -19.38 5.01
C THR A 163 0.20 -19.14 5.74
N LYS A 164 -0.35 -17.91 5.75
CA LYS A 164 -1.57 -17.60 6.52
C LYS A 164 -2.86 -17.60 5.70
N TYR A 165 -2.82 -17.12 4.44
CA TYR A 165 -4.04 -16.83 3.69
C TYR A 165 -4.29 -17.78 2.51
N CYS A 166 -3.24 -18.37 1.91
CA CYS A 166 -3.43 -19.35 0.83
C CYS A 166 -4.12 -20.66 1.29
N PRO A 167 -3.75 -21.32 2.41
CA PRO A 167 -4.37 -22.58 2.82
C PRO A 167 -5.89 -22.51 3.06
N PRO A 168 -6.46 -21.51 3.79
CA PRO A 168 -7.92 -21.41 3.91
C PRO A 168 -8.59 -21.06 2.58
N LEU A 169 -7.95 -20.23 1.73
CA LEU A 169 -8.48 -19.89 0.41
C LEU A 169 -8.58 -21.13 -0.50
N GLU A 170 -7.53 -21.94 -0.56
CA GLU A 170 -7.52 -23.21 -1.31
C GLU A 170 -8.58 -24.18 -0.81
N HIS A 171 -8.76 -24.30 0.51
CA HIS A 171 -9.81 -25.12 1.11
C HIS A 171 -11.22 -24.68 0.69
N TYR A 172 -11.54 -23.38 0.78
CA TYR A 172 -12.84 -22.86 0.33
C TYR A 172 -13.04 -22.99 -1.18
N LEU A 173 -12.01 -22.73 -2.00
CA LEU A 173 -12.08 -22.93 -3.45
C LEU A 173 -12.33 -24.40 -3.81
N THR A 174 -11.71 -25.33 -3.09
CA THR A 174 -11.93 -26.78 -3.27
C THR A 174 -13.38 -27.15 -2.98
N ILE A 175 -13.95 -26.66 -1.86
CA ILE A 175 -15.37 -26.88 -1.50
C ILE A 175 -16.30 -26.32 -2.60
N VAL A 176 -16.08 -25.08 -3.04
CA VAL A 176 -16.93 -24.42 -4.06
C VAL A 176 -16.83 -25.16 -5.40
N ASN A 177 -15.64 -25.56 -5.83
CA ASN A 177 -15.44 -26.33 -7.06
C ASN A 177 -16.10 -27.72 -7.00
N SER A 178 -16.00 -28.42 -5.86
CA SER A 178 -16.71 -29.69 -5.64
C SER A 178 -18.24 -29.52 -5.68
N GLY A 179 -18.77 -28.45 -5.07
CA GLY A 179 -20.19 -28.11 -5.15
C GLY A 179 -20.66 -27.81 -6.58
N LEU A 180 -19.88 -27.05 -7.35
CA LEU A 180 -20.16 -26.74 -8.75
C LEU A 180 -20.17 -28.01 -9.62
N GLY A 181 -19.23 -28.93 -9.38
CA GLY A 181 -19.19 -30.24 -10.03
C GLY A 181 -20.42 -31.10 -9.73
N LEU A 182 -20.86 -31.16 -8.47
CA LEU A 182 -22.08 -31.88 -8.07
C LEU A 182 -23.34 -31.30 -8.73
N ILE A 183 -23.46 -29.97 -8.81
CA ILE A 183 -24.59 -29.30 -9.50
C ILE A 183 -24.57 -29.64 -11.00
N SER A 184 -23.41 -29.58 -11.65
CA SER A 184 -23.24 -29.92 -13.07
C SER A 184 -23.67 -31.36 -13.38
N VAL A 185 -23.21 -32.33 -12.58
CA VAL A 185 -23.61 -33.74 -12.71
C VAL A 185 -25.11 -33.92 -12.45
N GLY A 186 -25.67 -33.23 -11.44
CA GLY A 186 -27.10 -33.26 -11.13
C GLY A 186 -27.97 -32.78 -12.29
N VAL A 187 -27.64 -31.62 -12.89
CA VAL A 187 -28.35 -31.08 -14.06
C VAL A 187 -28.27 -32.05 -15.24
N LEU A 188 -27.09 -32.61 -15.51
CA LEU A 188 -26.87 -33.54 -16.62
C LEU A 188 -27.68 -34.85 -16.45
N LEU A 189 -27.76 -35.38 -15.23
CA LEU A 189 -28.64 -36.52 -14.90
C LEU A 189 -30.12 -36.17 -15.03
N CYS A 190 -30.55 -34.99 -14.55
CA CYS A 190 -31.93 -34.52 -14.70
C CYS A 190 -32.35 -34.42 -16.17
N LEU A 191 -31.48 -33.91 -17.05
CA LEU A 191 -31.72 -33.85 -18.49
C LEU A 191 -31.86 -35.26 -19.10
N ILE A 192 -31.00 -36.21 -18.73
CA ILE A 192 -31.10 -37.61 -19.19
C ILE A 192 -32.43 -38.24 -18.73
N PHE A 193 -32.79 -38.10 -17.45
CA PHE A 193 -34.07 -38.63 -16.95
C PHE A 193 -35.27 -37.98 -17.62
N TRP A 194 -35.22 -36.68 -17.91
CA TRP A 194 -36.30 -35.96 -18.61
C TRP A 194 -36.47 -36.47 -20.05
N ILE A 195 -35.37 -36.67 -20.79
CA ILE A 195 -35.39 -37.28 -22.12
C ILE A 195 -35.97 -38.70 -22.08
N VAL A 196 -35.53 -39.54 -21.12
CA VAL A 196 -36.03 -40.92 -20.99
C VAL A 196 -37.51 -40.96 -20.60
N TYR A 197 -37.99 -40.03 -19.77
CA TYR A 197 -39.40 -39.93 -19.41
C TYR A 197 -40.27 -39.43 -20.57
N ALA A 198 -39.87 -38.32 -21.22
CA ALA A 198 -40.60 -37.74 -22.34
C ALA A 198 -40.62 -38.65 -23.59
N ASN A 199 -39.58 -39.48 -23.76
CA ASN A 199 -39.49 -40.47 -24.83
C ASN A 199 -40.00 -41.87 -24.43
N ARG A 200 -40.68 -42.02 -23.28
CA ARG A 200 -41.52 -43.22 -23.08
C ARG A 200 -42.71 -43.14 -24.02
N PRO A 201 -42.99 -44.17 -24.84
CA PRO A 201 -44.20 -44.17 -25.65
C PRO A 201 -45.41 -44.12 -24.74
N GLN A 202 -46.33 -43.20 -25.03
CA GLN A 202 -47.61 -43.09 -24.36
C GLN A 202 -48.45 -44.31 -24.77
N ARG A 203 -48.32 -45.40 -24.01
CA ARG A 203 -49.17 -46.58 -24.21
C ARG A 203 -50.55 -46.21 -23.69
N GLU A 204 -51.47 -45.96 -24.61
CA GLU A 204 -52.89 -45.82 -24.27
C GLU A 204 -53.35 -47.11 -23.59
N GLU A 205 -53.66 -47.01 -22.29
CA GLU A 205 -54.37 -48.06 -21.56
C GLU A 205 -55.78 -48.15 -22.16
N VAL A 206 -55.96 -49.04 -23.13
CA VAL A 206 -57.23 -49.24 -23.84
C VAL A 206 -58.27 -49.77 -22.86
N PHE A 207 -59.00 -48.85 -22.23
CA PHE A 207 -60.12 -49.14 -21.34
C PHE A 207 -61.23 -49.86 -22.10
N VAL A 208 -61.19 -51.19 -22.06
CA VAL A 208 -62.26 -52.05 -22.57
C VAL A 208 -63.52 -51.78 -21.74
N LYS A 209 -64.47 -51.04 -22.32
CA LYS A 209 -65.80 -50.86 -21.75
C LYS A 209 -66.58 -52.18 -21.78
N LEU A 210 -66.51 -52.95 -20.70
CA LEU A 210 -67.54 -53.98 -20.46
C LEU A 210 -68.85 -53.30 -20.04
N PRO A 211 -69.97 -53.53 -20.73
CA PRO A 211 -71.27 -53.08 -20.29
C PRO A 211 -71.79 -54.01 -19.19
N CYS A 212 -71.87 -53.54 -17.95
CA CYS A 212 -72.48 -54.30 -16.85
C CYS A 212 -73.85 -53.71 -16.50
N THR A 213 -74.91 -54.42 -16.88
CA THR A 213 -76.31 -53.99 -16.73
C THR A 213 -76.74 -54.11 -15.27
N ILE A 214 -77.03 -52.98 -14.60
CA ILE A 214 -77.57 -52.98 -13.23
C ILE A 214 -79.02 -52.48 -13.26
N VAL A 215 -79.95 -53.41 -13.09
CA VAL A 215 -81.33 -53.11 -12.68
C VAL A 215 -81.37 -53.18 -11.14
N GLY A 216 -81.39 -52.01 -10.49
CA GLY A 216 -81.47 -51.88 -9.04
C GLY A 216 -82.46 -50.78 -8.66
N SER A 217 -83.37 -51.07 -7.72
CA SER A 217 -84.56 -50.23 -7.49
C SER A 217 -84.33 -49.08 -6.51
N ARG A 218 -85.26 -48.12 -6.59
CA ARG A 218 -85.39 -46.84 -5.88
C ARG A 218 -84.98 -46.86 -4.39
N GLY A 219 -84.11 -45.92 -4.02
CA GLY A 219 -83.97 -45.39 -2.66
C GLY A 219 -84.06 -43.84 -2.68
N ARG A 220 -84.72 -43.22 -1.69
CA ARG A 220 -84.98 -41.76 -1.63
C ARG A 220 -84.24 -41.13 -0.39
N PRO A 221 -84.24 -39.81 -0.15
CA PRO A 221 -83.03 -38.99 -0.35
C PRO A 221 -82.67 -38.09 0.86
N LYS A 222 -81.79 -37.09 0.62
CA LYS A 222 -81.61 -35.84 1.40
C LYS A 222 -80.91 -35.97 2.76
N ASN A 223 -80.28 -34.94 3.35
CA ASN A 223 -80.21 -33.48 3.08
C ASN A 223 -78.84 -32.90 3.56
N ASN A 224 -78.35 -31.84 2.88
CA ASN A 224 -77.52 -30.70 3.37
C ASN A 224 -76.14 -31.01 4.04
N ALA A 225 -75.12 -30.13 4.06
CA ALA A 225 -74.94 -28.73 3.59
C ALA A 225 -73.50 -28.60 2.96
N ASP A 226 -73.09 -27.63 2.14
CA ASP A 226 -73.13 -26.15 2.21
C ASP A 226 -72.50 -25.58 3.51
N ASN A 227 -71.48 -24.70 3.56
CA ASN A 227 -70.51 -24.10 2.62
C ASN A 227 -69.17 -23.91 3.42
N GLY A 228 -68.00 -23.53 2.91
CA GLY A 228 -67.61 -22.75 1.72
C GLY A 228 -67.19 -21.31 2.13
N VAL A 229 -66.23 -20.69 1.42
CA VAL A 229 -65.61 -19.35 1.68
C VAL A 229 -64.59 -19.41 2.86
N SER A 230 -63.27 -19.15 2.73
CA SER A 230 -62.50 -17.93 2.30
C SER A 230 -62.58 -16.77 3.32
N GLN A 231 -61.62 -15.85 3.54
CA GLN A 231 -60.27 -15.50 3.03
C GLN A 231 -59.60 -14.56 4.11
N SER A 232 -58.39 -13.97 4.06
CA SER A 232 -57.21 -13.95 3.16
C SER A 232 -55.97 -13.32 3.85
N ASN A 233 -54.75 -13.63 3.35
CA ASN A 233 -53.54 -12.78 3.32
C ASN A 233 -52.80 -12.38 4.63
N ILE A 234 -51.66 -11.68 4.42
CA ILE A 234 -50.67 -11.10 5.37
C ILE A 234 -49.70 -12.14 5.96
N GLY A 235 -48.38 -11.92 5.98
CA GLY A 235 -47.57 -10.79 5.47
C GLY A 235 -46.07 -10.97 5.76
N GLU A 236 -45.21 -10.13 5.19
CA GLU A 236 -43.75 -10.20 5.31
C GLU A 236 -43.21 -9.83 6.70
N VAL A 237 -42.18 -10.56 7.16
CA VAL A 237 -40.85 -10.02 7.56
C VAL A 237 -39.78 -11.01 7.10
#